data_AF-A0A8K0IY10-F1
#
_entry.id   AF-A0A8K0IY10-F1
#
_cell.length_a   1.000
_cell.length_b   1.000
_cell.length_c   1.000
_cell.angle_alpha   90.00
_cell.angle_beta   90.00
_cell.angle_gamma   90.00
#
_symmetry.space_group_name_H-M   'P 1'
#
loop_
_entity.id
_entity.type
_entity.pdbx_description
1 polymer ?
#
loop_
_entity_poly.entity_id
_entity_poly.type
_entity_poly.pdbx_seq_one_letter_code
_entity_poly.pdbx_strand_id
1 'polypeptide(L)'
;MRHHCSICYEYLFDSLKQTTVLNCGHTMHSHCLREMLKHDKYSCPICSKSVTDMSRTWRKLDEEIEATVMPGNYRYKKVWILCNDCNDTTEVFFHAMGQKCSHCQSYNTRAVAPPVLPR
;
A
#
# COMPACT_ATOMS: atom_id res chain seq x y z
N MET A 1 -23.09 0.85 -2.74
CA MET A 1 -21.79 1.12 -3.40
C MET A 1 -21.58 2.63 -3.42
N ARG A 2 -20.35 3.14 -3.30
CA ARG A 2 -20.12 4.59 -3.46
C ARG A 2 -20.23 4.91 -4.95
N HIS A 3 -21.15 5.79 -5.30
CA HIS A 3 -21.40 6.16 -6.70
C HIS A 3 -20.60 7.40 -7.15
N HIS A 4 -19.75 7.95 -6.29
CA HIS A 4 -18.91 9.11 -6.58
C HIS A 4 -17.42 8.74 -6.55
N CYS A 5 -16.65 9.32 -7.47
CA CYS A 5 -15.21 9.13 -7.53
C CYS A 5 -14.54 9.71 -6.29
N SER A 6 -13.67 8.94 -5.65
CA SER A 6 -12.93 9.36 -4.44
C SER A 6 -11.88 10.44 -4.67
N ILE A 7 -11.65 10.86 -5.91
CA ILE A 7 -10.64 11.87 -6.27
C ILE A 7 -11.30 13.20 -6.61
N CYS A 8 -12.21 13.22 -7.60
CA CYS A 8 -12.89 14.44 -8.05
C CYS A 8 -14.29 14.64 -7.43
N TYR A 9 -14.81 13.66 -6.69
CA TYR A 9 -16.15 13.66 -6.08
C TYR A 9 -17.33 13.69 -7.06
N GLU A 10 -17.08 13.59 -8.37
CA GLU A 10 -18.13 13.49 -9.36
C GLU A 10 -18.71 12.08 -9.48
N TYR A 11 -19.92 11.98 -10.04
CA TYR A 11 -20.60 10.71 -10.24
C TYR A 11 -19.81 9.79 -11.18
N LEU A 12 -19.68 8.52 -10.82
CA LEU A 12 -18.87 7.55 -11.56
C LEU A 12 -19.51 7.17 -12.89
N PHE A 13 -20.83 7.01 -12.93
CA PHE A 13 -21.53 6.40 -14.07
C PHE A 13 -22.21 7.43 -14.98
N ASP A 14 -21.59 8.61 -15.12
CA ASP A 14 -21.93 9.58 -16.15
C ASP A 14 -21.36 9.08 -17.50
N SER A 15 -22.15 9.13 -18.57
CA SER A 15 -21.78 8.61 -19.90
C SER A 15 -20.56 9.31 -20.51
N LEU A 16 -20.23 10.51 -20.03
CA LEU A 16 -19.15 11.33 -20.57
C LEU A 16 -17.75 10.96 -20.05
N LYS A 17 -17.64 10.32 -18.88
CA LYS A 17 -16.33 10.05 -18.24
C LYS A 17 -16.08 8.56 -18.11
N GLN A 18 -14.99 8.09 -18.74
CA GLN A 18 -14.58 6.69 -18.62
C GLN A 18 -14.21 6.33 -17.18
N THR A 19 -14.73 5.21 -16.70
CA THR A 19 -14.37 4.59 -15.42
C THR A 19 -13.43 3.41 -15.59
N THR A 20 -12.69 3.11 -14.54
CA THR A 20 -11.86 1.91 -14.44
C THR A 20 -12.07 1.23 -13.08
N VAL A 21 -11.98 -0.10 -13.06
CA VAL A 21 -12.02 -0.92 -11.86
C VAL A 21 -10.58 -1.25 -11.47
N LEU A 22 -10.19 -0.86 -10.27
CA LEU A 22 -8.87 -1.14 -9.72
C LEU A 22 -8.75 -2.63 -9.36
N ASN A 23 -7.52 -3.12 -9.22
CA ASN A 23 -7.24 -4.49 -8.76
C ASN A 23 -7.84 -4.84 -7.38
N CYS A 24 -8.09 -3.83 -6.53
CA CYS A 24 -8.76 -3.97 -5.25
C CYS A 24 -10.30 -4.00 -5.35
N GLY A 25 -10.87 -3.92 -6.56
CA GLY A 25 -12.31 -3.94 -6.84
C GLY A 25 -13.01 -2.59 -6.76
N HIS A 26 -12.34 -1.53 -6.28
CA HIS A 26 -12.92 -0.18 -6.25
C HIS A 26 -12.92 0.49 -7.63
N THR A 27 -13.91 1.33 -7.89
CA THR A 27 -14.07 2.05 -9.17
C THR A 27 -13.72 3.53 -9.03
N MET A 28 -13.02 4.09 -10.02
CA MET A 28 -12.76 5.53 -10.16
C MET A 28 -12.71 5.94 -11.64
N HIS A 29 -12.71 7.24 -11.94
CA HIS A 29 -12.49 7.69 -13.32
C HIS A 29 -11.08 7.39 -13.80
N SER A 30 -10.93 6.98 -15.06
CA SER A 30 -9.63 6.67 -15.66
C SER A 30 -8.67 7.85 -15.63
N HIS A 31 -9.18 9.07 -15.84
CA HIS A 31 -8.37 10.29 -15.73
C HIS A 31 -7.87 10.51 -14.30
N CYS A 32 -8.72 10.32 -13.29
CA CYS A 32 -8.33 10.45 -11.89
C CYS A 32 -7.27 9.42 -11.49
N LEU A 33 -7.38 8.17 -11.95
CA LEU A 33 -6.33 7.17 -11.76
C LEU A 33 -5.00 7.64 -12.39
N ARG A 34 -5.04 8.14 -13.63
CA ARG A 34 -3.83 8.60 -14.33
C ARG A 34 -3.16 9.78 -13.63
N GLU A 35 -3.93 10.77 -13.15
CA GLU A 35 -3.37 11.88 -12.37
C GLU A 35 -2.82 11.41 -11.03
N MET A 36 -3.51 10.50 -10.34
CA MET A 36 -3.04 9.89 -9.09
C MET A 36 -1.67 9.22 -9.28
N LEU A 37 -1.50 8.43 -10.35
CA LEU A 37 -0.23 7.78 -10.67
C LEU A 37 0.88 8.77 -11.07
N LYS A 38 0.56 9.86 -11.77
CA LYS A 38 1.53 10.93 -12.08
C LYS A 38 2.09 11.64 -10.85
N HIS A 39 1.34 11.66 -9.74
CA HIS A 39 1.74 12.26 -8.47
C HIS A 39 2.30 11.23 -7.48
N ASP A 40 2.78 10.09 -7.98
CA ASP A 40 3.34 8.99 -7.18
C ASP A 40 2.40 8.48 -6.08
N LYS A 41 1.08 8.55 -6.32
CA LYS A 41 0.07 7.98 -5.43
C LYS A 41 -0.36 6.63 -5.99
N TYR A 42 0.18 5.56 -5.41
CA TYR A 42 -0.05 4.20 -5.86
C TYR A 42 -1.06 3.42 -5.02
N SER A 43 -1.57 4.01 -3.94
CA SER A 43 -2.52 3.37 -3.02
C SER A 43 -3.95 3.84 -3.30
N CYS A 44 -4.90 2.90 -3.30
CA CYS A 44 -6.31 3.19 -3.44
C CYS A 44 -6.76 4.09 -2.29
N PRO A 45 -7.39 5.26 -2.55
CA PRO A 45 -7.84 6.17 -1.49
C PRO A 45 -8.99 5.60 -0.65
N ILE A 46 -9.59 4.48 -1.06
CA ILE A 46 -10.72 3.86 -0.36
C ILE A 46 -10.25 2.76 0.60
N CYS A 47 -9.28 1.93 0.20
CA CYS A 47 -8.83 0.78 1.00
C CYS A 47 -7.32 0.66 1.17
N SER A 48 -6.54 1.63 0.68
CA SER A 48 -5.08 1.69 0.74
C SER A 48 -4.31 0.61 -0.02
N LYS A 49 -4.96 -0.36 -0.69
CA LYS A 49 -4.30 -1.35 -1.56
C LYS A 49 -3.57 -0.70 -2.73
N SER A 50 -2.41 -1.24 -3.08
CA SER A 50 -1.64 -0.84 -4.26
C SER A 50 -2.49 -1.03 -5.52
N VAL A 51 -2.61 -0.02 -6.38
CA VAL A 51 -3.51 -0.04 -7.56
C VAL A 51 -2.83 -0.50 -8.86
N THR A 52 -1.50 -0.63 -8.82
CA THR A 52 -0.66 -1.03 -9.95
C THR A 52 0.39 -2.02 -9.46
N ASP A 53 1.10 -2.67 -10.40
CA ASP A 53 2.26 -3.48 -10.08
C ASP A 53 3.38 -2.61 -9.50
N MET A 54 3.73 -2.88 -8.23
CA MET A 54 4.77 -2.18 -7.48
C MET A 54 6.07 -3.00 -7.36
N SER A 55 6.17 -4.15 -8.03
CA SER A 55 7.32 -5.08 -7.90
C SER A 55 8.67 -4.41 -8.17
N ARG A 56 8.72 -3.49 -9.15
CA ARG A 56 9.95 -2.71 -9.44
C ARG A 56 10.32 -1.76 -8.30
N THR A 57 9.33 -1.13 -7.67
CA THR A 57 9.53 -0.22 -6.54
C THR A 57 9.96 -0.98 -5.29
N TRP A 58 9.35 -2.14 -5.03
CA TRP A 58 9.72 -3.03 -3.92
C TRP A 58 11.15 -3.55 -4.05
N ARG A 59 11.57 -3.96 -5.26
CA ARG A 59 12.95 -4.38 -5.50
C ARG A 59 13.97 -3.27 -5.23
N LYS A 60 13.67 -2.02 -5.58
CA LYS A 60 14.54 -0.88 -5.21
C LYS A 60 14.62 -0.70 -3.69
N LEU A 61 13.51 -0.87 -2.98
CA LEU A 61 13.52 -0.81 -1.52
C LEU A 61 14.31 -1.97 -0.90
N ASP A 62 14.27 -3.16 -1.48
CA ASP A 62 15.13 -4.28 -1.08
C ASP A 62 16.62 -3.89 -1.19
N GLU A 63 17.03 -3.34 -2.34
CA GLU A 63 18.40 -2.89 -2.60
C GLU A 63 18.85 -1.80 -1.59
N GLU A 64 18.00 -0.80 -1.32
CA GLU A 64 18.27 0.26 -0.35
C GLU A 64 18.38 -0.25 1.10
N ILE A 65 17.58 -1.25 1.46
CA ILE A 65 17.63 -1.90 2.77
C ILE A 65 18.93 -2.69 2.94
N GLU A 66 19.36 -3.41 1.91
CA GLU A 66 20.63 -4.14 1.93
C GLU A 66 21.83 -3.18 2.04
N ALA A 67 21.78 -2.06 1.33
CA ALA A 67 22.82 -1.03 1.35
C ALA A 67 22.87 -0.22 2.67
N THR A 68 21.79 -0.20 3.44
CA THR A 68 21.67 0.62 4.66
C THR A 68 21.72 -0.23 5.92
N VAL A 69 22.87 -0.31 6.58
CA VAL A 69 22.98 -1.04 7.85
C VAL A 69 22.25 -0.30 8.98
N MET A 70 21.28 -0.95 9.62
CA MET A 70 20.60 -0.40 10.78
C MET A 70 21.55 -0.24 11.99
N PRO A 71 21.45 0.87 12.74
CA PRO A 71 22.22 1.07 13.97
C PRO A 71 21.96 -0.05 14.99
N GLY A 72 22.97 -0.36 15.82
CA GLY A 72 22.95 -1.53 16.71
C GLY A 72 21.72 -1.63 17.62
N ASN A 73 21.22 -0.51 18.14
CA ASN A 73 20.02 -0.45 18.97
C ASN A 73 18.71 -0.74 18.23
N TYR A 74 18.69 -0.64 16.89
CA TYR A 74 17.52 -0.92 16.06
C TYR A 74 17.63 -2.23 15.28
N ARG A 75 18.85 -2.79 15.13
CA ARG A 75 19.12 -3.99 14.31
C ARG A 75 18.21 -5.18 14.59
N TYR A 76 17.86 -5.38 15.86
CA TYR A 76 17.00 -6.48 16.30
C TYR A 76 15.62 -6.02 16.79
N LYS A 77 15.31 -4.73 16.64
CA LYS A 77 13.99 -4.20 17.00
C LYS A 77 12.98 -4.81 16.05
N LYS A 78 11.93 -5.39 16.60
CA LYS A 78 10.78 -5.88 15.84
C LYS A 78 9.59 -4.94 15.96
N VAL A 79 8.76 -4.92 14.93
CA VAL A 79 7.51 -4.17 14.87
C VAL A 79 6.41 -5.02 14.26
N TRP A 80 5.19 -4.81 14.74
CA TRP A 80 4.00 -5.40 14.13
C TRP A 80 3.53 -4.51 12.99
N ILE A 81 3.22 -5.13 11.85
CA ILE A 81 2.71 -4.44 10.67
C ILE A 81 1.41 -5.07 10.19
N LEU A 82 0.53 -4.24 9.63
CA LEU A 82 -0.56 -4.68 8.76
C LEU A 82 -0.17 -4.38 7.31
N CYS A 83 -0.21 -5.40 6.45
CA CYS A 83 -0.01 -5.22 5.02
C CYS A 83 -1.31 -4.78 4.35
N ASN A 84 -1.33 -3.63 3.69
CA ASN A 84 -2.54 -3.16 3.00
C ASN A 84 -2.88 -4.04 1.79
N ASP A 85 -1.88 -4.67 1.16
CA ASP A 85 -2.10 -5.49 -0.05
C ASP A 85 -2.72 -6.87 0.24
N CYS A 86 -2.16 -7.65 1.18
CA CYS A 86 -2.69 -8.96 1.54
C CYS A 86 -3.58 -8.98 2.80
N ASN A 87 -3.65 -7.88 3.56
CA ASN A 87 -4.37 -7.74 4.84
C ASN A 87 -3.83 -8.60 6.00
N ASP A 88 -2.67 -9.23 5.86
CA ASP A 88 -2.07 -9.98 6.96
C ASP A 88 -1.38 -9.08 7.97
N THR A 89 -1.38 -9.52 9.22
CA THR A 89 -0.63 -8.90 10.31
C THR A 89 0.56 -9.79 10.66
N THR A 90 1.77 -9.24 10.59
CA THR A 90 3.02 -9.98 10.82
C THR A 90 3.98 -9.16 11.67
N GLU A 91 4.82 -9.84 12.47
CA GLU A 91 5.94 -9.23 13.17
C GLU A 91 7.20 -9.30 12.30
N VAL A 92 7.85 -8.17 12.05
CA VAL A 92 9.04 -8.08 11.18
C VAL A 92 10.14 -7.23 11.84
N PHE A 93 11.38 -7.38 11.36
CA PHE A 93 12.47 -6.50 11.79
C PHE A 93 12.25 -5.08 11.29
N PHE A 94 12.44 -4.11 12.18
CA PHE A 94 12.31 -2.70 11.87
C PHE A 94 13.47 -2.23 10.99
N HIS A 95 13.13 -1.66 9.84
CA HIS A 95 14.09 -0.92 9.00
C HIS A 95 13.62 0.52 8.74
N ALA A 96 14.55 1.48 8.71
CA ALA A 96 14.21 2.90 8.53
C ALA A 96 13.57 3.19 7.15
N MET A 97 13.97 2.45 6.11
CA MET A 97 13.45 2.61 4.74
C MET A 97 12.06 2.00 4.52
N GLY A 98 11.61 1.05 5.34
CA GLY A 98 10.32 0.41 5.16
C GLY A 98 10.23 -0.99 5.77
N GLN A 99 9.00 -1.46 5.98
CA GLN A 99 8.74 -2.78 6.56
C GLN A 99 8.17 -3.72 5.49
N LYS A 100 8.91 -4.78 5.16
CA LYS A 100 8.49 -5.75 4.15
C LYS A 100 7.49 -6.74 4.73
N CYS A 101 6.36 -6.93 4.06
CA CYS A 101 5.43 -8.00 4.41
C CYS A 101 6.06 -9.38 4.13
N SER A 102 6.10 -10.25 5.14
CA SER A 102 6.64 -11.61 4.99
C SER A 102 5.77 -12.52 4.11
N HIS A 103 4.49 -12.21 3.95
CA HIS A 103 3.56 -13.03 3.16
C HIS A 103 3.59 -12.68 1.67
N CYS A 104 3.36 -11.42 1.31
CA CYS A 104 3.24 -10.99 -0.10
C CYS A 104 4.40 -10.13 -0.61
N GLN A 105 5.45 -9.92 0.20
CA GLN A 105 6.66 -9.15 -0.16
C GLN A 105 6.42 -7.65 -0.47
N SER A 106 5.20 -7.14 -0.26
CA SER A 106 4.88 -5.72 -0.40
C SER A 106 5.45 -4.88 0.74
N TYR A 107 5.82 -3.63 0.45
CA TYR A 107 6.10 -2.60 1.46
C TYR A 107 4.94 -1.61 1.66
N ASN A 108 3.78 -1.86 1.05
CA ASN A 108 2.56 -1.11 1.35
C ASN A 108 1.98 -1.57 2.69
N THR A 109 2.70 -1.24 3.76
CA THR A 109 2.47 -1.71 5.12
C THR A 109 2.35 -0.52 6.07
N ARG A 110 1.68 -0.72 7.19
CA ARG A 110 1.63 0.26 8.29
C ARG A 110 1.94 -0.42 9.61
N ALA A 111 2.65 0.28 10.49
CA ALA A 111 2.87 -0.19 11.85
C ALA A 111 1.55 -0.26 12.62
N VAL A 112 1.38 -1.30 13.41
CA VAL A 112 0.21 -1.53 14.28
C VAL A 112 0.68 -1.98 15.66
N ALA A 113 -0.23 -1.95 16.63
CA ALA A 113 0.02 -2.55 17.94
C ALA A 113 0.12 -4.09 17.81
N PRO A 114 0.77 -4.78 18.76
CA PRO A 114 0.73 -6.23 18.82
C PRO A 114 -0.71 -6.76 18.79
N PRO A 115 -0.99 -7.83 18.02
CA PRO A 115 -2.31 -8.43 18.00
C PRO A 115 -2.67 -8.97 19.39
N VAL A 116 -3.92 -8.74 19.80
CA VAL A 116 -4.44 -9.33 21.02
C VAL A 116 -4.70 -10.80 20.75
N LEU A 117 -3.89 -11.68 21.35
CA LEU A 117 -4.13 -13.12 21.26
C LEU A 117 -5.48 -13.44 21.96
N PRO A 118 -6.36 -14.23 21.33
CA PRO A 118 -7.56 -14.71 22.02
C PRO A 118 -7.14 -15.51 23.25
N ARG A 119 -7.80 -15.24 24.38
CA ARG A 119 -7.63 -15.98 25.63
C ARG A 119 -8.23 -17.37 25.54
#